data_AF-A0A7X9FST6-F1
#
_entry.id   AF-A0A7X9FST6-F1
#
_cell.length_a   1.000
_cell.length_b   1.000
_cell.length_c   1.000
_cell.angle_alpha   90.00
_cell.angle_beta   90.00
_cell.angle_gamma   90.00
#
_symmetry.space_group_name_H-M   'P 1'
#
loop_
_entity.id
_entity.type
_entity.pdbx_description
1 polymer ?
#
loop_
_entity_poly.entity_id
_entity_poly.type
_entity_poly.pdbx_seq_one_letter_code
_entity_poly.pdbx_strand_id
1 'polypeptide(L)'
;MRFFWVLLLSILFVNKTVLADSYFTVGSDPGDDFASIQPAIDAAPSGYSIYVDDGTYTENLLISGKELTISGNSLDSDAVKIIGKITVGTAANVELQYFSLDATGYTSGILLKGIAKVKYGHIFGAKNGVTVASGGKLETYEETIGWNSAYGVLCRSGGQIRIDSSSITNNTKAGIRVIKNRRIHPVWLNETTLSGNASALQIVG
;
A
#
# COMPACT_ATOMS: atom_id res chain seq x y z
N MET A 1 29.02 52.24 -42.23
CA MET A 1 29.33 51.77 -40.87
C MET A 1 28.22 50.82 -40.46
N ARG A 2 28.56 49.54 -40.24
CA ARG A 2 27.65 48.42 -39.93
C ARG A 2 27.48 48.29 -38.42
N PHE A 3 26.29 47.98 -37.92
CA PHE A 3 26.14 47.21 -36.67
C PHE A 3 24.94 46.27 -36.79
N PHE A 4 25.23 45.01 -37.08
CA PHE A 4 24.32 43.87 -36.96
C PHE A 4 24.26 43.48 -35.48
N TRP A 5 23.06 43.37 -34.93
CA TRP A 5 22.81 42.76 -33.62
C TRP A 5 22.33 41.33 -33.85
N VAL A 6 23.08 40.34 -33.38
CA VAL A 6 22.57 38.97 -33.20
C VAL A 6 22.73 38.65 -31.72
N LEU A 7 21.60 38.62 -31.01
CA LEU A 7 21.51 38.15 -29.64
C LEU A 7 21.64 36.62 -29.67
N LEU A 8 22.77 36.08 -29.23
CA LEU A 8 22.94 34.64 -29.09
C LEU A 8 22.25 34.21 -27.77
N LEU A 9 21.04 33.67 -27.87
CA LEU A 9 20.38 33.01 -26.73
C LEU A 9 21.11 31.68 -26.48
N SER A 10 21.93 31.62 -25.44
CA SER A 10 22.48 30.35 -24.96
C SER A 10 21.36 29.53 -24.32
N ILE A 11 20.91 28.47 -24.98
CA ILE A 11 20.06 27.45 -24.35
C ILE A 11 20.92 26.69 -23.35
N LEU A 12 20.67 26.92 -22.06
CA LEU A 12 21.15 26.05 -20.98
C LEU A 12 20.40 24.72 -21.11
N PHE A 13 21.08 23.69 -21.62
CA PHE A 13 20.66 22.31 -21.40
C PHE A 13 20.87 22.01 -19.91
N VAL A 14 19.80 22.09 -19.12
CA VAL A 14 19.79 21.44 -17.81
C VAL A 14 19.78 19.95 -18.11
N ASN A 15 20.93 19.29 -17.97
CA ASN A 15 20.97 17.84 -17.81
C ASN A 15 20.17 17.53 -16.56
N LYS A 16 18.88 17.29 -16.71
CA LYS A 16 18.06 16.68 -15.68
C LYS A 16 18.60 15.27 -15.58
N THR A 17 19.57 15.04 -14.69
CA THR A 17 19.86 13.69 -14.20
C THR A 17 18.55 13.21 -13.59
N VAL A 18 17.77 12.47 -14.38
CA VAL A 18 16.80 11.54 -13.83
C VAL A 18 17.67 10.64 -12.96
N LEU A 19 17.60 10.83 -11.64
CA LEU A 19 18.11 9.80 -10.74
C LEU A 19 17.36 8.55 -11.19
N ALA A 20 18.09 7.56 -11.72
CA ALA A 20 17.47 6.28 -12.00
C ALA A 20 16.81 5.86 -10.69
N ASP A 21 15.48 5.67 -10.73
CA ASP A 21 14.79 5.08 -9.61
C ASP A 21 15.52 3.77 -9.34
N SER A 22 16.07 3.61 -8.14
CA SER A 22 16.83 2.40 -7.86
C SER A 22 15.81 1.32 -7.51
N TYR A 23 15.74 0.30 -8.36
CA TYR A 23 14.69 -0.70 -8.27
C TYR A 23 15.23 -2.12 -8.28
N PHE A 24 14.40 -3.04 -7.82
CA PHE A 24 14.53 -4.46 -8.09
C PHE A 24 13.31 -4.97 -8.85
N THR A 25 13.50 -5.96 -9.71
CA THR A 25 12.37 -6.73 -10.27
C THR A 25 12.20 -8.06 -9.57
N VAL A 26 10.95 -8.50 -9.49
CA VAL A 26 10.56 -9.78 -8.92
C VAL A 26 9.72 -10.52 -9.95
N GLY A 27 10.14 -11.70 -10.37
CA GLY A 27 9.43 -12.48 -11.37
C GLY A 27 10.10 -13.81 -11.66
N SER A 28 9.62 -14.50 -12.69
CA SER A 28 10.17 -15.79 -13.11
C SER A 28 11.11 -15.70 -14.31
N ASP A 29 11.31 -14.50 -14.86
CA ASP A 29 12.10 -14.34 -16.07
C ASP A 29 13.60 -14.35 -15.74
N PRO A 30 14.47 -14.86 -16.63
CA PRO A 30 15.92 -14.92 -16.37
C PRO A 30 16.58 -13.56 -16.12
N GLY A 31 15.90 -12.46 -16.45
CA GLY A 31 16.35 -11.09 -16.22
C GLY A 31 15.95 -10.51 -14.87
N ASP A 32 15.14 -11.21 -14.08
CA ASP A 32 14.68 -10.71 -12.79
C ASP A 32 15.74 -10.78 -11.70
N ASP A 33 15.79 -9.76 -10.84
CA ASP A 33 16.71 -9.71 -9.71
C ASP A 33 16.37 -10.77 -8.66
N PHE A 34 15.07 -11.04 -8.47
CA PHE A 34 14.56 -11.98 -7.47
C PHE A 34 13.39 -12.81 -8.00
N ALA A 35 13.26 -14.05 -7.50
CA ALA A 35 12.11 -14.92 -7.79
C ALA A 35 10.95 -14.76 -6.79
N SER A 36 11.09 -13.93 -5.75
CA SER A 36 10.11 -13.77 -4.67
C SER A 36 10.21 -12.39 -4.04
N ILE A 37 9.13 -11.88 -3.46
CA ILE A 37 9.03 -10.49 -3.02
C ILE A 37 9.79 -10.27 -1.71
N GLN A 38 9.73 -11.23 -0.75
CA GLN A 38 10.42 -11.03 0.53
C GLN A 38 11.96 -10.90 0.39
N PRO A 39 12.66 -11.73 -0.40
CA PRO A 39 14.09 -11.52 -0.66
C PRO A 39 14.42 -10.14 -1.26
N ALA A 40 13.59 -9.64 -2.16
CA ALA A 40 13.75 -8.29 -2.72
C ALA A 40 13.56 -7.21 -1.63
N ILE A 41 12.56 -7.35 -0.76
CA ILE A 41 12.34 -6.47 0.40
C ILE A 41 13.56 -6.47 1.33
N ASP A 42 14.12 -7.66 1.60
CA ASP A 42 15.26 -7.81 2.50
C ASP A 42 16.51 -7.10 1.94
N ALA A 43 16.76 -7.28 0.64
CA ALA A 43 17.89 -6.67 -0.06
C ALA A 43 17.73 -5.16 -0.28
N ALA A 44 16.49 -4.67 -0.45
CA ALA A 44 16.22 -3.29 -0.84
C ALA A 44 16.64 -2.27 0.23
N PRO A 45 17.50 -1.29 -0.12
CA PRO A 45 17.74 -0.11 0.71
C PRO A 45 16.47 0.74 0.86
N SER A 46 16.47 1.63 1.86
CA SER A 46 15.38 2.60 2.02
C SER A 46 15.31 3.55 0.81
N GLY A 47 14.10 3.76 0.29
CA GLY A 47 13.80 4.58 -0.89
C GLY A 47 13.74 3.81 -2.21
N TYR A 48 13.94 2.48 -2.20
CA TYR A 48 13.87 1.66 -3.41
C TYR A 48 12.44 1.32 -3.83
N SER A 49 12.27 1.10 -5.13
CA SER A 49 11.08 0.52 -5.74
C SER A 49 11.29 -0.98 -5.98
N ILE A 50 10.25 -1.79 -5.79
CA ILE A 50 10.22 -3.21 -6.13
C ILE A 50 9.06 -3.39 -7.12
N TYR A 51 9.40 -3.75 -8.36
CA TYR A 51 8.42 -4.04 -9.40
C TYR A 51 8.21 -5.54 -9.47
N VAL A 52 6.97 -5.97 -9.32
CA VAL A 52 6.60 -7.38 -9.24
C VAL A 52 5.86 -7.76 -10.52
N ASP A 53 6.42 -8.68 -11.27
CA ASP A 53 5.79 -9.23 -12.46
C ASP A 53 4.60 -10.12 -12.12
N ASP A 54 3.71 -10.26 -13.10
CA ASP A 54 2.47 -11.02 -13.00
C ASP A 54 2.75 -12.45 -12.48
N GLY A 55 2.00 -12.85 -11.47
CA GLY A 55 2.26 -14.10 -10.80
C GLY A 55 1.51 -14.26 -9.49
N THR A 56 1.59 -15.48 -8.94
CA THR A 56 1.07 -15.79 -7.60
C THR A 56 2.23 -16.04 -6.65
N TYR A 57 2.32 -15.21 -5.61
CA TYR A 57 3.38 -15.24 -4.62
C TYR A 57 2.81 -15.71 -3.28
N THR A 58 3.15 -16.94 -2.87
CA THR A 58 2.68 -17.51 -1.59
C THR A 58 3.72 -17.27 -0.50
N GLU A 59 3.64 -16.11 0.14
CA GLU A 59 4.61 -15.68 1.14
C GLU A 59 4.03 -14.65 2.11
N ASN A 60 4.71 -14.48 3.24
CA ASN A 60 4.35 -13.48 4.24
C ASN A 60 5.36 -12.34 4.21
N LEU A 61 4.90 -11.13 3.94
CA LEU A 61 5.78 -9.97 3.78
C LEU A 61 5.99 -9.23 5.09
N LEU A 62 7.24 -8.87 5.39
CA LEU A 62 7.65 -8.03 6.51
C LEU A 62 8.51 -6.88 6.00
N ILE A 63 8.00 -5.65 6.12
CA ILE A 63 8.73 -4.42 5.82
C ILE A 63 8.89 -3.64 7.12
N SER A 64 10.11 -3.38 7.58
CA SER A 64 10.34 -2.67 8.86
C SER A 64 11.53 -1.72 8.76
N GLY A 65 11.40 -0.51 9.32
CA GLY A 65 12.49 0.46 9.43
C GLY A 65 13.03 1.02 8.11
N LYS A 66 12.29 0.89 7.00
CA LYS A 66 12.68 1.37 5.68
C LYS A 66 11.48 1.95 4.92
N GLU A 67 11.78 2.86 4.01
CA GLU A 67 10.85 3.36 3.00
C GLU A 67 10.95 2.50 1.75
N LEU A 68 9.83 2.05 1.20
CA LEU A 68 9.79 1.25 -0.04
C LEU A 68 8.53 1.55 -0.84
N THR A 69 8.64 1.42 -2.16
CA THR A 69 7.50 1.26 -3.06
C THR A 69 7.46 -0.18 -3.54
N ILE A 70 6.32 -0.87 -3.43
CA ILE A 70 6.11 -2.20 -3.98
C ILE A 70 4.91 -2.12 -4.91
N SER A 71 5.14 -2.38 -6.19
CA SER A 71 4.15 -2.21 -7.25
C SER A 71 4.09 -3.48 -8.10
N GLY A 72 2.87 -3.95 -8.38
CA GLY A 72 2.68 -4.80 -9.55
C GLY A 72 3.13 -4.06 -10.82
N ASN A 73 3.73 -4.78 -11.75
CA ASN A 73 4.20 -4.24 -13.03
C ASN A 73 3.03 -4.03 -14.00
N SER A 74 2.03 -4.92 -13.95
CA SER A 74 0.73 -4.70 -14.56
C SER A 74 -0.12 -3.73 -13.75
N LEU A 75 -0.91 -2.89 -14.42
CA LEU A 75 -1.92 -2.03 -13.78
C LEU A 75 -3.20 -2.82 -13.40
N ASP A 76 -3.27 -4.10 -13.77
CA ASP A 76 -4.29 -5.03 -13.30
C ASP A 76 -3.88 -5.61 -11.95
N SER A 77 -4.62 -5.25 -10.90
CA SER A 77 -4.34 -5.73 -9.54
C SER A 77 -4.48 -7.23 -9.36
N ASP A 78 -5.24 -7.92 -10.21
CA ASP A 78 -5.39 -9.37 -10.11
C ASP A 78 -4.25 -10.13 -10.81
N ALA A 79 -3.40 -9.42 -11.57
CA ALA A 79 -2.24 -10.01 -12.25
C ALA A 79 -1.12 -10.37 -11.25
N VAL A 80 -0.97 -9.60 -10.18
CA VAL A 80 -0.09 -9.92 -9.03
C VAL A 80 -0.94 -10.33 -7.84
N LYS A 81 -0.95 -11.63 -7.53
CA LYS A 81 -1.66 -12.19 -6.38
C LYS A 81 -0.71 -12.60 -5.28
N ILE A 82 -0.83 -11.97 -4.12
CA ILE A 82 -0.11 -12.37 -2.90
C ILE A 82 -1.04 -13.24 -2.05
N ILE A 83 -0.61 -14.46 -1.74
CA ILE A 83 -1.31 -15.37 -0.82
C ILE A 83 -0.54 -15.39 0.50
N GLY A 84 -1.04 -14.68 1.50
CA GLY A 84 -0.33 -14.48 2.75
C GLY A 84 -0.81 -13.29 3.55
N LYS A 85 0.10 -12.68 4.31
CA LYS A 85 -0.14 -11.41 5.01
C LYS A 85 1.01 -10.44 4.79
N ILE A 86 0.74 -9.16 5.01
CA ILE A 86 1.73 -8.09 5.00
C ILE A 86 1.83 -7.49 6.40
N THR A 87 3.05 -7.33 6.91
CA THR A 87 3.33 -6.58 8.13
C THR A 87 4.20 -5.38 7.80
N VAL A 88 3.65 -4.19 8.00
CA VAL A 88 4.41 -2.93 7.94
C VAL A 88 4.80 -2.58 9.36
N GLY A 89 6.05 -2.87 9.69
CA GLY A 89 6.69 -2.66 10.98
C GLY A 89 6.85 -1.18 11.35
N THR A 90 7.28 -0.96 12.58
CA THR A 90 7.56 0.40 13.09
C THR A 90 8.64 1.09 12.25
N ALA A 91 8.52 2.41 12.10
CA ALA A 91 9.43 3.24 11.30
C ALA A 91 9.52 2.85 9.81
N ALA A 92 8.63 1.99 9.30
CA ALA A 92 8.46 1.80 7.87
C ALA A 92 7.48 2.83 7.29
N ASN A 93 7.72 3.22 6.04
CA ASN A 93 6.85 4.06 5.23
C ASN A 93 6.72 3.43 3.84
N VAL A 94 5.60 2.76 3.56
CA VAL A 94 5.50 1.87 2.39
C VAL A 94 4.37 2.31 1.48
N GLU A 95 4.64 2.33 0.18
CA GLU A 95 3.60 2.39 -0.85
C GLU A 95 3.41 1.00 -1.44
N LEU A 96 2.17 0.53 -1.41
CA LEU A 96 1.74 -0.81 -1.83
C LEU A 96 0.68 -0.62 -2.91
N GLN A 97 0.93 -1.09 -4.14
CA GLN A 97 0.00 -0.83 -5.24
C GLN A 97 -0.06 -1.94 -6.30
N TYR A 98 -1.19 -2.01 -7.01
CA TYR A 98 -1.43 -2.93 -8.13
C TYR A 98 -1.22 -4.41 -7.78
N PHE A 99 -1.80 -4.85 -6.66
CA PHE A 99 -1.86 -6.27 -6.31
C PHE A 99 -3.15 -6.64 -5.59
N SER A 100 -3.45 -7.93 -5.59
CA SER A 100 -4.48 -8.54 -4.76
C SER A 100 -3.83 -9.31 -3.62
N LEU A 101 -4.38 -9.17 -2.40
CA LEU A 101 -3.94 -9.86 -1.20
C LEU A 101 -5.02 -10.82 -0.73
N ASP A 102 -4.79 -12.12 -0.93
CA ASP A 102 -5.56 -13.20 -0.36
C ASP A 102 -4.99 -13.60 1.00
N ALA A 103 -5.58 -13.07 2.06
CA ALA A 103 -5.15 -13.27 3.43
C ALA A 103 -6.00 -14.30 4.18
N THR A 104 -6.55 -15.27 3.45
CA THR A 104 -7.33 -16.38 4.02
C THR A 104 -6.56 -17.09 5.14
N GLY A 105 -7.21 -17.23 6.30
CA GLY A 105 -6.62 -17.87 7.49
C GLY A 105 -5.81 -16.93 8.40
N TYR A 106 -5.58 -15.66 8.01
CA TYR A 106 -4.85 -14.70 8.84
C TYR A 106 -5.75 -13.78 9.66
N THR A 107 -5.25 -13.34 10.83
CA THR A 107 -5.98 -12.37 11.67
C THR A 107 -6.02 -10.97 11.03
N SER A 108 -5.01 -10.62 10.25
CA SER A 108 -4.91 -9.35 9.56
C SER A 108 -4.31 -9.60 8.19
N GLY A 109 -4.93 -9.10 7.13
CA GLY A 109 -4.32 -9.10 5.80
C GLY A 109 -3.11 -8.20 5.82
N ILE A 110 -3.32 -6.94 6.22
CA ILE A 110 -2.23 -6.01 6.52
C ILE A 110 -2.24 -5.62 8.00
N LEU A 111 -1.12 -5.84 8.69
CA LEU A 111 -0.86 -5.31 10.03
C LEU A 111 0.04 -4.07 9.95
N LEU A 112 -0.50 -2.90 10.29
CA LEU A 112 0.20 -1.63 10.22
C LEU A 112 0.65 -1.13 11.60
N LYS A 113 1.95 -1.15 11.83
CA LYS A 113 2.65 -0.50 12.94
C LYS A 113 3.42 0.75 12.48
N GLY A 114 3.75 0.82 11.19
CA GLY A 114 4.30 2.00 10.51
C GLY A 114 3.25 2.73 9.67
N ILE A 115 3.72 3.38 8.61
CA ILE A 115 2.89 4.12 7.65
C ILE A 115 2.77 3.29 6.38
N ALA A 116 1.55 3.14 5.86
CA ALA A 116 1.33 2.52 4.56
C ALA A 116 0.31 3.31 3.74
N LYS A 117 0.61 3.47 2.45
CA LYS A 117 -0.33 3.82 1.40
C LYS A 117 -0.66 2.56 0.63
N VAL A 118 -1.94 2.24 0.47
CA VAL A 118 -2.39 1.05 -0.25
C VAL A 118 -3.33 1.49 -1.38
N LYS A 119 -3.02 1.11 -2.62
CA LYS A 119 -3.72 1.64 -3.79
C LYS A 119 -3.98 0.59 -4.85
N TYR A 120 -5.05 0.79 -5.61
CA TYR A 120 -5.31 0.05 -6.85
C TYR A 120 -5.22 -1.48 -6.66
N GLY A 121 -5.86 -1.98 -5.61
CA GLY A 121 -5.77 -3.37 -5.22
C GLY A 121 -7.05 -3.91 -4.60
N HIS A 122 -6.96 -5.15 -4.13
CA HIS A 122 -7.99 -5.76 -3.33
C HIS A 122 -7.43 -6.61 -2.19
N ILE A 123 -7.84 -6.32 -0.95
CA ILE A 123 -7.48 -7.09 0.25
C ILE A 123 -8.69 -7.88 0.75
N PHE A 124 -8.55 -9.21 0.84
CA PHE A 124 -9.65 -10.10 1.23
C PHE A 124 -9.22 -11.34 2.04
N GLY A 125 -10.19 -12.10 2.54
CA GLY A 125 -10.00 -13.41 3.17
C GLY A 125 -9.53 -13.39 4.63
N ALA A 126 -8.99 -12.26 5.12
CA ALA A 126 -8.54 -12.15 6.50
C ALA A 126 -9.71 -12.08 7.49
N LYS A 127 -9.39 -12.18 8.79
CA LYS A 127 -10.32 -11.72 9.84
C LYS A 127 -10.55 -10.23 9.77
N ASN A 128 -9.48 -9.44 9.76
CA ASN A 128 -9.57 -8.01 9.47
C ASN A 128 -8.76 -7.74 8.22
N GLY A 129 -9.31 -7.05 7.22
CA GLY A 129 -8.57 -6.73 5.99
C GLY A 129 -7.29 -5.96 6.33
N VAL A 130 -7.45 -4.81 6.98
CA VAL A 130 -6.34 -4.01 7.52
C VAL A 130 -6.52 -3.78 9.01
N THR A 131 -5.46 -3.96 9.78
CA THR A 131 -5.40 -3.64 11.20
C THR A 131 -4.36 -2.55 11.45
N VAL A 132 -4.81 -1.37 11.85
CA VAL A 132 -3.97 -0.23 12.20
C VAL A 132 -3.71 -0.23 13.70
N ALA A 133 -2.48 -0.52 14.08
CA ALA A 133 -2.04 -0.55 15.48
C ALA A 133 -1.75 0.87 16.01
N SER A 134 -1.34 0.96 17.27
CA SER A 134 -0.90 2.22 17.87
C SER A 134 0.30 2.79 17.11
N GLY A 135 0.19 4.04 16.65
CA GLY A 135 1.21 4.70 15.83
C GLY A 135 1.16 4.35 14.35
N GLY A 136 0.34 3.36 13.95
CA GLY A 136 0.14 3.01 12.56
C GLY A 136 -0.70 4.06 11.82
N LYS A 137 -0.38 4.28 10.54
CA LYS A 137 -1.15 5.17 9.67
C LYS A 137 -1.45 4.44 8.35
N LEU A 138 -2.73 4.39 8.00
CA LEU A 138 -3.20 3.88 6.72
C LEU A 138 -3.68 5.06 5.86
N GLU A 139 -3.26 5.08 4.62
CA GLU A 139 -3.90 5.84 3.55
C GLU A 139 -4.32 4.87 2.45
N THR A 140 -5.55 4.95 1.95
CA THR A 140 -5.99 4.16 0.79
C THR A 140 -6.47 5.04 -0.35
N TYR A 141 -6.30 4.57 -1.59
CA TYR A 141 -6.78 5.22 -2.80
C TYR A 141 -7.19 4.18 -3.84
N GLU A 142 -8.44 4.21 -4.33
CA GLU A 142 -8.94 3.21 -5.30
C GLU A 142 -8.69 1.75 -4.88
N GLU A 143 -8.72 1.52 -3.57
CA GLU A 143 -8.49 0.20 -2.97
C GLU A 143 -9.83 -0.45 -2.63
N THR A 144 -9.94 -1.75 -2.82
CA THR A 144 -11.05 -2.53 -2.23
C THR A 144 -10.55 -3.28 -1.00
N ILE A 145 -11.26 -3.18 0.13
CA ILE A 145 -11.00 -3.99 1.32
C ILE A 145 -12.30 -4.70 1.68
N GLY A 146 -12.40 -5.96 1.27
CA GLY A 146 -13.67 -6.66 1.36
C GLY A 146 -13.58 -8.15 1.61
N TRP A 147 -14.75 -8.76 1.82
CA TRP A 147 -14.87 -10.21 2.05
C TRP A 147 -14.02 -10.71 3.23
N ASN A 148 -13.85 -9.89 4.27
CA ASN A 148 -13.16 -10.29 5.49
C ASN A 148 -14.16 -10.82 6.54
N SER A 149 -13.73 -11.82 7.31
CA SER A 149 -14.57 -12.52 8.29
C SER A 149 -14.84 -11.75 9.59
N ALA A 150 -14.37 -10.50 9.69
CA ALA A 150 -14.80 -9.52 10.67
C ALA A 150 -14.82 -8.10 10.07
N TYR A 151 -13.76 -7.31 10.24
CA TYR A 151 -13.76 -5.89 9.86
C TYR A 151 -13.01 -5.68 8.54
N GLY A 152 -13.42 -4.71 7.73
CA GLY A 152 -12.58 -4.25 6.62
C GLY A 152 -11.32 -3.60 7.17
N VAL A 153 -11.50 -2.53 7.97
CA VAL A 153 -10.42 -1.81 8.65
C VAL A 153 -10.67 -1.76 10.15
N LEU A 154 -9.74 -2.29 10.94
CA LEU A 154 -9.71 -2.17 12.40
C LEU A 154 -8.65 -1.16 12.83
N CYS A 155 -9.06 0.01 13.28
CA CYS A 155 -8.20 1.05 13.84
C CYS A 155 -8.17 0.95 15.38
N ARG A 156 -7.00 0.69 15.97
CA ARG A 156 -6.79 0.65 17.42
C ARG A 156 -6.37 2.03 17.96
N SER A 157 -6.30 2.12 19.30
CA SER A 157 -5.86 3.33 19.99
C SER A 157 -4.55 3.87 19.43
N GLY A 158 -4.55 5.16 19.04
CA GLY A 158 -3.37 5.84 18.51
C GLY A 158 -3.12 5.64 17.02
N GLY A 159 -3.90 4.81 16.33
CA GLY A 159 -3.83 4.66 14.87
C GLY A 159 -4.55 5.80 14.12
N GLN A 160 -4.24 5.96 12.83
CA GLN A 160 -4.91 6.92 11.94
C GLN A 160 -5.28 6.26 10.62
N ILE A 161 -6.48 6.54 10.11
CA ILE A 161 -6.95 6.05 8.82
C ILE A 161 -7.42 7.23 7.96
N ARG A 162 -6.94 7.26 6.72
CA ARG A 162 -7.40 8.14 5.64
C ARG A 162 -7.84 7.22 4.50
N ILE A 163 -9.09 7.29 4.10
CA ILE A 163 -9.64 6.42 3.05
C ILE A 163 -10.22 7.37 2.00
N ASP A 164 -9.69 7.26 0.79
CA ASP A 164 -10.03 8.13 -0.35
C ASP A 164 -10.42 7.25 -1.53
N SER A 165 -11.55 7.54 -2.19
CA SER A 165 -12.00 6.86 -3.41
C SER A 165 -11.93 5.32 -3.35
N SER A 166 -12.13 4.75 -2.16
CA SER A 166 -11.93 3.33 -1.88
C SER A 166 -13.24 2.65 -1.47
N SER A 167 -13.29 1.33 -1.58
CA SER A 167 -14.46 0.52 -1.26
C SER A 167 -14.17 -0.45 -0.12
N ILE A 168 -14.79 -0.25 1.04
CA ILE A 168 -14.71 -1.20 2.16
C ILE A 168 -16.01 -1.98 2.21
N THR A 169 -16.03 -3.20 1.65
CA THR A 169 -17.30 -3.86 1.29
C THR A 169 -17.40 -5.32 1.72
N ASN A 170 -18.61 -5.81 1.94
CA ASN A 170 -18.89 -7.24 2.16
C ASN A 170 -18.08 -7.87 3.32
N ASN A 171 -17.75 -7.09 4.35
CA ASN A 171 -17.12 -7.61 5.57
C ASN A 171 -18.21 -8.06 6.55
N THR A 172 -18.03 -9.19 7.23
CA THR A 172 -19.12 -9.77 8.04
C THR A 172 -19.48 -8.96 9.29
N LYS A 173 -18.62 -8.02 9.71
CA LYS A 173 -18.89 -7.04 10.78
C LYS A 173 -18.87 -5.62 10.22
N ALA A 174 -18.30 -4.66 10.96
CA ALA A 174 -18.23 -3.29 10.50
C ALA A 174 -17.22 -3.14 9.36
N GLY A 175 -17.52 -2.32 8.34
CA GLY A 175 -16.55 -1.94 7.32
C GLY A 175 -15.33 -1.30 7.99
N ILE A 176 -15.56 -0.31 8.84
CA ILE A 176 -14.52 0.32 9.65
C ILE A 176 -14.88 0.22 11.13
N ARG A 177 -13.95 -0.25 11.97
CA ARG A 177 -14.08 -0.22 13.43
C ARG A 177 -12.92 0.56 14.06
N VAL A 178 -13.24 1.54 14.89
CA VAL A 178 -12.28 2.33 15.68
C VAL A 178 -12.45 1.99 17.15
N ILE A 179 -11.37 1.65 17.86
CA ILE A 179 -11.41 1.26 19.27
C ILE A 179 -10.47 2.13 20.11
N LYS A 180 -10.99 2.72 21.19
CA LYS A 180 -10.24 3.42 22.25
C LYS A 180 -9.28 4.48 21.71
N ASN A 181 -9.63 5.13 20.60
CA ASN A 181 -8.74 6.06 19.91
C ASN A 181 -8.94 7.49 20.42
N ARG A 182 -7.92 8.01 21.12
CA ARG A 182 -7.93 9.36 21.71
C ARG A 182 -7.31 10.44 20.82
N ARG A 183 -6.90 10.09 19.59
CA ARG A 183 -6.42 11.09 18.62
C ARG A 183 -7.57 11.97 18.12
N ILE A 184 -7.26 13.23 17.83
CA ILE A 184 -8.15 14.13 17.11
C ILE A 184 -8.16 13.68 15.64
N HIS A 185 -9.35 13.42 15.07
CA HIS A 185 -9.55 12.89 13.71
C HIS A 185 -8.80 11.58 13.41
N PRO A 186 -9.15 10.46 14.09
CA PRO A 186 -8.56 9.17 13.79
C PRO A 186 -9.00 8.62 12.43
N VAL A 187 -10.06 9.19 11.85
CA VAL A 187 -10.68 8.77 10.59
C VAL A 187 -10.96 9.97 9.70
N TRP A 188 -10.53 9.88 8.45
CA TRP A 188 -10.94 10.75 7.35
C TRP A 188 -11.42 9.89 6.18
N LEU A 189 -12.63 10.14 5.70
CA LEU A 189 -13.24 9.42 4.57
C LEU A 189 -13.60 10.44 3.50
N ASN A 190 -13.24 10.17 2.25
CA ASN A 190 -13.63 10.94 1.09
C ASN A 190 -13.95 9.98 -0.05
N GLU A 191 -15.07 10.22 -0.74
CA GLU A 191 -15.53 9.40 -1.88
C GLU A 191 -15.48 7.87 -1.62
N THR A 192 -15.68 7.48 -0.36
CA THR A 192 -15.51 6.11 0.12
C THR A 192 -16.84 5.38 0.15
N THR A 193 -16.88 4.18 -0.42
CA THR A 193 -18.05 3.30 -0.35
C THR A 193 -17.92 2.32 0.83
N LEU A 194 -18.91 2.33 1.73
CA LEU A 194 -19.02 1.38 2.85
C LEU A 194 -20.32 0.57 2.71
N SER A 195 -20.31 -0.54 1.96
CA SER A 195 -21.52 -1.30 1.61
C SER A 195 -21.39 -2.81 1.87
N GLY A 196 -22.52 -3.51 2.05
CA GLY A 196 -22.50 -4.96 2.30
C GLY A 196 -21.87 -5.40 3.63
N ASN A 197 -21.50 -4.45 4.49
CA ASN A 197 -21.00 -4.71 5.83
C ASN A 197 -22.16 -4.79 6.84
N ALA A 198 -22.02 -5.52 7.94
CA ALA A 198 -23.03 -5.52 9.01
C ALA A 198 -23.22 -4.13 9.65
N SER A 199 -22.20 -3.27 9.58
CA SER A 199 -22.30 -1.84 9.88
C SER A 199 -21.28 -1.08 9.03
N ALA A 200 -21.56 0.16 8.64
CA ALA A 200 -20.59 0.93 7.86
C ALA A 200 -19.35 1.31 8.70
N LEU A 201 -19.58 2.10 9.76
CA LEU A 201 -18.55 2.60 10.66
C LEU A 201 -18.99 2.37 12.12
N GLN A 202 -18.07 1.86 12.95
CA GLN A 202 -18.30 1.65 14.38
C GLN A 202 -17.16 2.28 15.19
N ILE A 203 -17.50 3.25 16.04
CA ILE A 203 -16.55 3.89 16.97
C ILE A 203 -16.87 3.44 18.38
N VAL A 204 -15.88 2.87 19.07
CA VAL A 204 -16.02 2.36 20.44
C VAL A 204 -14.99 3.04 21.34
N GLY A 205 -15.48 3.70 22.38
CA GLY A 205 -14.67 4.41 23.39
C GLY A 205 -13.76 3.53 24.22
#